data_AF-A0A4P6UIQ1-F1
#
_entry.id   AF-A0A4P6UIQ1-F1
#
_cell.length_a   1.000
_cell.length_b   1.000
_cell.length_c   1.000
_cell.angle_alpha   90.00
_cell.angle_beta   90.00
_cell.angle_gamma   90.00
#
_symmetry.space_group_name_H-M   'P 1'
#
loop_
_entity.id
_entity.type
_entity.pdbx_description
1 polymer ?
#
loop_
_entity_poly.entity_id
_entity_poly.type
_entity_poly.pdbx_seq_one_letter_code
_entity_poly.pdbx_strand_id
1 'polypeptide(L)'
;MLEADIKGQPVQVENGMLVEDLLSMDSVDMDSGNVSFDGSIQIKGDVLANMKVKVTGNIVVGGTVEGAELEAGGDIQIGRGIIAHAKVKAEGAVSARFVENSEVSAGTVISIDDMVLQSELQALNQIVVGIKAQKRGRIVGGTARSMMLVRAPQIGADDASGLTTVQVGVNPILEAKLLEVQAEIAKMEAEQENLKKAVQHLKANGDKNNLLPRAQSSLQQALQAWAKMLKEKNKLEEQLALFQDARIEITQGLEGSVALIFGKRSRRVQKPYEAGAFTLDPSGHILHIDSRGTSTVVT
;
A
#
# COMPACT_ATOMS: atom_id res chain seq x y z
N MET A 1 26.75 30.21 -4.62
CA MET A 1 27.14 28.89 -4.09
C MET A 1 26.30 28.69 -2.85
N LEU A 2 25.46 27.67 -2.80
CA LEU A 2 24.73 27.31 -1.59
C LEU A 2 25.67 26.42 -0.76
N GLU A 3 25.91 26.81 0.48
CA GLU A 3 26.79 26.09 1.41
C GLU A 3 25.95 25.69 2.63
N ALA A 4 26.08 24.44 3.06
CA ALA A 4 25.32 23.91 4.18
C ALA A 4 25.99 24.28 5.50
N ASP A 5 25.21 24.73 6.47
CA ASP A 5 25.68 25.05 7.83
C ASP A 5 25.85 23.79 8.70
N ILE A 6 25.22 22.68 8.29
CA ILE A 6 25.27 21.38 8.97
C ILE A 6 25.69 20.27 8.00
N LYS A 7 26.28 19.20 8.53
CA LYS A 7 26.61 17.99 7.76
C LYS A 7 25.36 17.14 7.61
N GLY A 8 25.06 16.71 6.39
CA GLY A 8 23.92 15.84 6.14
C GLY A 8 23.70 15.58 4.66
N GLN A 9 22.61 14.89 4.35
CA GLN A 9 22.18 14.62 2.99
C GLN A 9 21.38 15.82 2.45
N PRO A 10 21.81 16.47 1.35
CA PRO A 10 21.00 17.51 0.72
C PRO A 10 19.81 16.88 0.00
N VAL A 11 18.59 17.22 0.43
CA VAL A 11 17.31 16.79 -0.14
C VAL A 11 16.66 17.98 -0.83
N GLN A 12 16.29 17.82 -2.09
CA GLN A 12 15.61 18.88 -2.84
C GLN A 12 14.15 18.97 -2.42
N VAL A 13 13.70 20.16 -2.07
CA VAL A 13 12.30 20.49 -1.76
C VAL A 13 11.78 21.54 -2.74
N GLU A 14 10.45 21.74 -2.78
CA GLU A 14 9.77 22.54 -3.80
C GLU A 14 10.36 23.95 -4.00
N ASN A 15 10.89 24.57 -2.94
CA ASN A 15 11.50 25.91 -2.98
C ASN A 15 12.92 25.99 -2.37
N GLY A 16 13.68 24.89 -2.33
CA GLY A 16 15.03 24.93 -1.75
C GLY A 16 15.72 23.58 -1.59
N MET A 17 16.77 23.56 -0.77
CA MET A 17 17.48 22.36 -0.36
C MET A 17 17.39 22.25 1.17
N LEU A 18 16.94 21.09 1.67
CA LEU A 18 16.99 20.72 3.07
C LEU A 18 18.25 19.88 3.31
N VAL A 19 18.88 19.99 4.47
CA VAL A 19 19.98 19.09 4.85
C VAL A 19 19.47 18.21 5.98
N GLU A 20 19.33 16.91 5.71
CA GLU A 20 18.91 15.92 6.70
C GLU A 20 20.11 15.27 7.37
N ASP A 21 20.03 15.03 8.68
CA ASP A 21 21.08 14.31 9.40
C ASP A 21 21.25 12.90 8.81
N LEU A 22 22.50 12.51 8.55
CA LEU A 22 22.86 11.23 7.94
C LEU A 22 23.82 10.46 8.85
N LEU A 23 23.35 9.32 9.36
CA LEU A 23 24.19 8.36 10.07
C LEU A 23 24.79 7.36 9.08
N SER A 24 26.10 7.13 9.11
CA SER A 24 26.77 6.14 8.26
C SER A 24 27.48 5.08 9.10
N MET A 25 27.26 3.81 8.76
CA MET A 25 27.89 2.67 9.41
C MET A 25 28.16 1.55 8.42
N ASP A 26 29.04 0.61 8.80
CA ASP A 26 29.47 -0.46 7.90
C ASP A 26 28.48 -1.63 7.88
N SER A 27 27.95 -2.07 9.03
CA SER A 27 26.93 -3.13 9.14
C SER A 27 26.03 -2.86 10.34
N VAL A 28 24.88 -3.57 10.37
CA VAL A 28 24.06 -3.68 11.58
C VAL A 28 23.99 -5.16 11.99
N ASP A 29 24.57 -5.47 13.13
CA ASP A 29 24.77 -6.82 13.65
C ASP A 29 24.78 -6.83 15.19
N MET A 30 25.13 -7.98 15.78
CA MET A 30 25.18 -8.14 17.23
C MET A 30 26.20 -7.21 17.91
N ASP A 31 27.23 -6.74 17.20
CA ASP A 31 28.25 -5.85 17.74
C ASP A 31 27.77 -4.40 17.71
N SER A 32 27.09 -3.98 16.64
CA SER A 32 26.49 -2.64 16.55
C SER A 32 25.22 -2.49 17.39
N GLY A 33 24.45 -3.58 17.51
CA GLY A 33 23.11 -3.58 18.08
C GLY A 33 22.04 -2.90 17.21
N ASN A 34 20.85 -2.74 17.79
CA ASN A 34 19.71 -2.08 17.15
C ASN A 34 19.95 -0.57 17.00
N VAL A 35 19.38 0.01 15.94
CA VAL A 35 19.57 1.43 15.60
C VAL A 35 18.23 2.15 15.58
N SER A 36 18.15 3.28 16.30
CA SER A 36 17.03 4.23 16.24
C SER A 36 17.60 5.62 16.00
N PHE A 37 17.20 6.28 14.91
CA PHE A 37 17.80 7.55 14.50
C PHE A 37 16.78 8.52 13.89
N ASP A 38 16.77 9.76 14.39
CA ASP A 38 15.95 10.85 13.85
C ASP A 38 16.68 11.51 12.67
N GLY A 39 16.63 10.86 11.52
CA GLY A 39 17.27 11.30 10.28
C GLY A 39 17.31 10.16 9.27
N SER A 40 18.25 10.23 8.32
CA SER A 40 18.49 9.18 7.35
C SER A 40 19.70 8.33 7.76
N ILE A 41 19.76 7.06 7.34
CA ILE A 41 20.88 6.17 7.62
C ILE A 41 21.39 5.48 6.35
N GLN A 42 22.71 5.36 6.25
CA GLN A 42 23.41 4.61 5.22
C GLN A 42 24.24 3.48 5.85
N ILE A 43 23.89 2.24 5.54
CA ILE A 43 24.56 1.02 5.96
C ILE A 43 25.28 0.46 4.73
N LYS A 44 26.62 0.42 4.75
CA LYS A 44 27.39 0.02 3.55
C LYS A 44 27.27 -1.47 3.24
N GLY A 45 27.19 -2.29 4.27
CA GLY A 45 27.13 -3.75 4.24
C GLY A 45 25.72 -4.26 4.55
N ASP A 46 25.67 -5.34 5.31
CA ASP A 46 24.46 -6.11 5.57
C ASP A 46 23.77 -5.70 6.88
N VAL A 47 22.48 -6.02 6.97
CA VAL A 47 21.71 -5.98 8.22
C VAL A 47 21.36 -7.41 8.58
N LEU A 48 21.95 -7.90 9.68
CA LEU A 48 21.88 -9.31 10.07
C LEU A 48 20.65 -9.64 10.92
N ALA A 49 20.41 -10.94 11.07
CA ALA A 49 19.21 -11.47 11.71
C ALA A 49 19.00 -10.94 13.12
N ASN A 50 17.73 -10.76 13.49
CA ASN A 50 17.26 -10.23 14.76
C ASN A 50 17.65 -8.78 15.07
N MET A 51 18.19 -8.05 14.09
CA MET A 51 18.46 -6.62 14.22
C MET A 51 17.24 -5.78 13.87
N LYS A 52 17.14 -4.60 14.49
CA LYS A 52 16.10 -3.61 14.21
C LYS A 52 16.71 -2.26 13.87
N VAL A 53 16.30 -1.70 12.74
CA VAL A 53 16.68 -0.35 12.29
C VAL A 53 15.43 0.48 12.11
N LYS A 54 15.29 1.56 12.88
CA LYS A 54 14.17 2.49 12.80
C LYS A 54 14.66 3.91 12.59
N VAL A 55 14.15 4.57 11.55
CA VAL A 55 14.53 5.96 11.26
C VAL A 55 13.34 6.81 10.81
N THR A 56 13.43 8.12 11.02
CA THR A 56 12.39 9.06 10.55
C THR A 56 12.55 9.43 9.07
N GLY A 57 13.77 9.36 8.54
CA GLY A 57 14.10 9.63 7.13
C GLY A 57 14.22 8.34 6.31
N ASN A 58 15.26 8.27 5.48
CA ASN A 58 15.49 7.18 4.53
C ASN A 58 16.48 6.14 5.08
N ILE A 59 16.37 4.90 4.59
CA ILE A 59 17.37 3.85 4.84
C ILE A 59 18.00 3.42 3.52
N VAL A 60 19.32 3.44 3.44
CA VAL A 60 20.09 2.87 2.33
C VAL A 60 20.98 1.74 2.84
N VAL A 61 20.75 0.52 2.37
CA VAL A 61 21.56 -0.66 2.67
C VAL A 61 22.31 -1.06 1.40
N GLY A 62 23.64 -1.07 1.41
CA GLY A 62 24.46 -1.51 0.28
C GLY A 62 24.45 -3.03 0.07
N GLY A 63 24.24 -3.77 1.16
CA GLY A 63 24.21 -5.22 1.20
C GLY A 63 22.82 -5.84 1.17
N THR A 64 22.69 -6.97 1.84
CA THR A 64 21.49 -7.78 2.03
C THR A 64 20.87 -7.50 3.39
N VAL A 65 19.54 -7.57 3.46
CA VAL A 65 18.81 -7.62 4.73
C VAL A 65 18.41 -9.08 4.99
N GLU A 66 18.88 -9.65 6.09
CA GLU A 66 18.65 -11.04 6.45
C GLU A 66 17.94 -11.11 7.81
N GLY A 67 16.70 -11.57 7.86
CA GLY A 67 15.96 -11.81 9.11
C GLY A 67 15.88 -10.62 10.07
N ALA A 68 15.93 -9.41 9.53
CA ALA A 68 15.93 -8.16 10.29
C ALA A 68 14.64 -7.36 10.07
N GLU A 69 14.40 -6.39 10.94
CA GLU A 69 13.28 -5.45 10.85
C GLU A 69 13.78 -4.05 10.50
N LEU A 70 13.29 -3.48 9.40
CA LEU A 70 13.58 -2.10 8.99
C LEU A 70 12.30 -1.28 8.90
N GLU A 71 12.30 -0.11 9.54
CA GLU A 71 11.19 0.85 9.50
C GLU A 71 11.72 2.25 9.16
N ALA A 72 11.26 2.83 8.05
CA ALA A 72 11.64 4.16 7.60
C ALA A 72 10.41 5.05 7.40
N GLY A 73 10.51 6.31 7.85
CA GLY A 73 9.53 7.35 7.54
C GLY A 73 9.63 7.88 6.10
N GLY A 74 10.73 7.60 5.40
CA GLY A 74 10.94 7.87 3.99
C GLY A 74 11.05 6.59 3.16
N ASP A 75 11.99 6.58 2.22
CA ASP A 75 12.27 5.47 1.31
C ASP A 75 13.27 4.45 1.91
N ILE A 76 13.17 3.20 1.46
CA ILE A 76 14.16 2.15 1.74
C ILE A 76 14.77 1.63 0.44
N GLN A 77 16.08 1.74 0.31
CA GLN A 77 16.85 1.19 -0.81
C GLN A 77 17.80 0.10 -0.33
N ILE A 78 17.69 -1.09 -0.91
CA ILE A 78 18.53 -2.25 -0.60
C ILE A 78 19.27 -2.67 -1.87
N GLY A 79 20.60 -2.62 -1.82
CA GLY A 79 21.46 -2.90 -2.96
C GLY A 79 21.43 -4.37 -3.41
N ARG A 80 21.11 -5.29 -2.50
CA ARG A 80 20.98 -6.73 -2.77
C ARG A 80 19.58 -7.24 -2.42
N GLY A 81 19.48 -8.31 -1.62
CA GLY A 81 18.24 -9.03 -1.36
C GLY A 81 17.61 -8.70 0.00
N ILE A 82 16.34 -9.04 0.13
CA ILE A 82 15.61 -9.12 1.40
C ILE A 82 15.29 -10.61 1.61
N ILE A 83 15.85 -11.23 2.65
CA ILE A 83 15.78 -12.69 2.84
C ILE A 83 15.51 -13.09 4.29
N ALA A 84 15.21 -14.38 4.48
CA ALA A 84 15.18 -15.06 5.77
C ALA A 84 14.19 -14.47 6.79
N HIS A 85 12.94 -14.25 6.38
CA HIS A 85 11.87 -13.70 7.23
C HIS A 85 12.11 -12.25 7.69
N ALA A 86 12.84 -11.48 6.89
CA ALA A 86 12.98 -10.05 7.12
C ALA A 86 11.63 -9.31 6.96
N LYS A 87 11.49 -8.21 7.69
CA LYS A 87 10.33 -7.32 7.61
C LYS A 87 10.80 -5.91 7.28
N VAL A 88 10.38 -5.41 6.12
CA VAL A 88 10.80 -4.09 5.63
C VAL A 88 9.57 -3.22 5.44
N LYS A 89 9.51 -2.08 6.14
CA LYS A 89 8.40 -1.13 6.07
C LYS A 89 8.92 0.28 5.78
N ALA A 90 8.47 0.85 4.67
CA ALA A 90 8.72 2.24 4.31
C ALA A 90 7.39 3.00 4.18
N GLU A 91 7.30 4.21 4.72
CA GLU A 91 6.18 5.11 4.39
C GLU A 91 6.32 5.67 2.96
N GLY A 92 7.54 5.67 2.40
CA GLY A 92 7.83 5.95 1.00
C GLY A 92 7.85 4.71 0.10
N ALA A 93 8.84 4.63 -0.78
CA ALA A 93 9.08 3.51 -1.70
C ALA A 93 10.06 2.49 -1.11
N VAL A 94 9.99 1.25 -1.58
CA VAL A 94 11.00 0.22 -1.33
C VAL A 94 11.60 -0.24 -2.64
N SER A 95 12.94 -0.30 -2.70
CA SER A 95 13.65 -0.94 -3.81
C SER A 95 14.64 -1.99 -3.33
N ALA A 96 14.67 -3.13 -4.02
CA ALA A 96 15.61 -4.21 -3.75
C ALA A 96 15.93 -4.97 -5.03
N ARG A 97 17.01 -5.75 -5.01
CA ARG A 97 17.33 -6.61 -6.15
C ARG A 97 16.40 -7.82 -6.22
N PHE A 98 16.17 -8.50 -5.10
CA PHE A 98 15.26 -9.64 -4.99
C PHE A 98 14.68 -9.75 -3.59
N VAL A 99 13.57 -10.47 -3.45
CA VAL A 99 12.91 -10.72 -2.16
C VAL A 99 12.61 -12.21 -2.05
N GLU A 100 12.98 -12.81 -0.93
CA GLU A 100 12.75 -14.23 -0.66
C GLU A 100 12.30 -14.45 0.78
N ASN A 101 11.22 -15.21 0.97
CA ASN A 101 10.70 -15.59 2.29
C ASN A 101 10.56 -14.41 3.26
N SER A 102 10.07 -13.25 2.79
CA SER A 102 10.08 -12.00 3.57
C SER A 102 8.80 -11.17 3.39
N GLU A 103 8.60 -10.19 4.27
CA GLU A 103 7.49 -9.24 4.25
C GLU A 103 7.99 -7.83 3.88
N VAL A 104 7.40 -7.21 2.85
CA VAL A 104 7.76 -5.86 2.40
C VAL A 104 6.51 -5.00 2.24
N SER A 105 6.50 -3.86 2.92
CA SER A 105 5.42 -2.87 2.86
C SER A 105 5.97 -1.50 2.44
N ALA A 106 5.33 -0.87 1.46
CA ALA A 106 5.66 0.47 0.99
C ALA A 106 4.42 1.36 0.91
N GLY A 107 4.52 2.59 1.42
CA GLY A 107 3.47 3.60 1.29
C GLY A 107 3.33 4.18 -0.12
N THR A 108 4.21 3.83 -1.06
CA THR A 108 4.05 4.17 -2.49
C THR A 108 4.29 2.97 -3.41
N VAL A 109 5.53 2.70 -3.79
CA VAL A 109 5.90 1.72 -4.82
C VAL A 109 6.89 0.70 -4.26
N ILE A 110 6.73 -0.57 -4.63
CA ILE A 110 7.76 -1.61 -4.45
C ILE A 110 8.39 -1.91 -5.82
N SER A 111 9.71 -1.74 -5.92
CA SER A 111 10.49 -1.95 -7.15
C SER A 111 11.54 -3.04 -6.94
N ILE A 112 11.35 -4.19 -7.59
CA ILE A 112 12.25 -5.34 -7.49
C ILE A 112 12.95 -5.58 -8.84
N ASP A 113 14.28 -5.59 -8.85
CA ASP A 113 15.05 -5.69 -10.09
C ASP A 113 14.93 -7.07 -10.76
N ASP A 114 15.03 -8.15 -9.98
CA ASP A 114 15.10 -9.54 -10.43
C ASP A 114 13.80 -10.30 -10.10
N MET A 115 13.62 -10.83 -8.89
CA MET A 115 12.53 -11.76 -8.58
C MET A 115 12.01 -11.68 -7.14
N VAL A 116 10.81 -12.21 -6.95
CA VAL A 116 10.12 -12.35 -5.66
C VAL A 116 9.74 -13.81 -5.46
N LEU A 117 10.13 -14.39 -4.34
CA LEU A 117 9.89 -15.79 -4.01
C LEU A 117 9.27 -15.93 -2.61
N GLN A 118 8.14 -16.61 -2.50
CA GLN A 118 7.49 -16.98 -1.24
C GLN A 118 7.38 -15.81 -0.24
N SER A 119 7.01 -14.62 -0.74
CA SER A 119 7.06 -13.38 0.02
C SER A 119 5.71 -12.66 0.03
N GLU A 120 5.53 -11.78 1.01
CA GLU A 120 4.37 -10.89 1.08
C GLU A 120 4.79 -9.46 0.74
N LEU A 121 4.25 -8.94 -0.36
CA LEU A 121 4.49 -7.57 -0.82
C LEU A 121 3.19 -6.77 -0.72
N GLN A 122 3.27 -5.59 -0.11
CA GLN A 122 2.16 -4.65 -0.05
C GLN A 122 2.62 -3.25 -0.43
N ALA A 123 2.12 -2.73 -1.56
CA ALA A 123 2.37 -1.36 -1.99
C ALA A 123 1.07 -0.55 -2.04
N LEU A 124 1.13 0.72 -1.66
CA LEU A 124 -0.03 1.59 -1.80
C LEU A 124 -0.40 1.87 -3.26
N ASN A 125 0.57 1.98 -4.17
CA ASN A 125 0.32 2.34 -5.57
C ASN A 125 0.62 1.18 -6.51
N GLN A 126 1.90 0.80 -6.62
CA GLN A 126 2.37 -0.15 -7.63
C GLN A 126 3.41 -1.13 -7.08
N ILE A 127 3.37 -2.37 -7.55
CA ILE A 127 4.45 -3.35 -7.42
C ILE A 127 5.00 -3.62 -8.81
N VAL A 128 6.30 -3.43 -8.99
CA VAL A 128 6.99 -3.67 -10.25
C VAL A 128 8.17 -4.60 -10.01
N VAL A 129 8.13 -5.77 -10.63
CA VAL A 129 9.16 -6.80 -10.54
C VAL A 129 9.82 -6.98 -11.91
N GLY A 130 11.10 -7.35 -11.91
CA GLY A 130 11.85 -7.65 -13.13
C GLY A 130 12.33 -6.41 -13.88
N ILE A 131 12.51 -5.26 -13.21
CA ILE A 131 12.89 -3.98 -13.83
C ILE A 131 14.19 -4.12 -14.64
N LYS A 132 15.21 -4.79 -14.08
CA LYS A 132 16.48 -5.07 -14.78
C LYS A 132 16.52 -6.47 -15.40
N ALA A 133 15.47 -7.26 -15.21
CA ALA A 133 15.40 -8.67 -15.54
C ALA A 133 14.17 -9.01 -16.40
N GLN A 134 13.90 -8.21 -17.43
CA GLN A 134 12.67 -8.28 -18.24
C GLN A 134 12.35 -9.64 -18.86
N LYS A 135 13.32 -10.56 -18.95
CA LYS A 135 13.14 -11.93 -19.50
C LYS A 135 13.13 -13.05 -18.44
N ARG A 136 13.55 -12.77 -17.21
CA ARG A 136 13.73 -13.79 -16.16
C ARG A 136 13.07 -13.43 -14.82
N GLY A 137 12.60 -12.19 -14.70
CA GLY A 137 11.99 -11.71 -13.48
C GLY A 137 10.63 -12.36 -13.26
N ARG A 138 10.35 -12.71 -12.01
CA ARG A 138 9.18 -13.50 -11.68
C ARG A 138 8.67 -13.25 -10.27
N ILE A 139 7.37 -13.46 -10.08
CA ILE A 139 6.71 -13.55 -8.78
C ILE A 139 6.25 -14.98 -8.60
N VAL A 140 6.78 -15.69 -7.60
CA VAL A 140 6.50 -17.09 -7.34
C VAL A 140 6.18 -17.31 -5.87
N GLY A 141 4.96 -17.75 -5.57
CA GLY A 141 4.51 -18.01 -4.21
C GLY A 141 4.31 -16.73 -3.38
N GLY A 142 3.48 -16.84 -2.34
CA GLY A 142 3.15 -15.71 -1.48
C GLY A 142 2.11 -14.77 -2.11
N THR A 143 2.13 -13.51 -1.69
CA THR A 143 1.10 -12.53 -2.04
C THR A 143 1.72 -11.20 -2.48
N ALA A 144 1.32 -10.70 -3.65
CA ALA A 144 1.64 -9.36 -4.11
C ALA A 144 0.35 -8.51 -4.17
N ARG A 145 0.24 -7.52 -3.28
CA ARG A 145 -0.93 -6.64 -3.15
C ARG A 145 -0.58 -5.20 -3.49
N SER A 146 -1.27 -4.65 -4.47
CA SER A 146 -1.15 -3.25 -4.83
C SER A 146 -2.53 -2.63 -5.03
N MET A 147 -2.60 -1.31 -5.03
CA MET A 147 -3.86 -0.63 -5.37
C MET A 147 -4.07 -0.54 -6.88
N MET A 148 -3.04 -0.09 -7.63
CA MET A 148 -3.19 0.25 -9.05
C MET A 148 -2.58 -0.81 -9.99
N LEU A 149 -1.33 -1.20 -9.77
CA LEU A 149 -0.60 -2.04 -10.71
C LEU A 149 0.21 -3.10 -9.99
N VAL A 150 0.15 -4.33 -10.48
CA VAL A 150 1.21 -5.31 -10.29
C VAL A 150 1.75 -5.69 -11.66
N ARG A 151 3.04 -5.45 -11.89
CA ARG A 151 3.73 -5.81 -13.15
C ARG A 151 4.89 -6.74 -12.88
N ALA A 152 4.95 -7.84 -13.61
CA ALA A 152 6.12 -8.73 -13.63
C ALA A 152 6.26 -9.39 -15.01
N PRO A 153 7.47 -9.84 -15.41
CA PRO A 153 7.59 -10.63 -16.61
C PRO A 153 6.82 -11.94 -16.53
N GLN A 154 7.05 -12.71 -15.46
CA GLN A 154 6.39 -13.98 -15.22
C GLN A 154 5.69 -13.98 -13.86
N ILE A 155 4.48 -14.52 -13.80
CA ILE A 155 3.74 -14.71 -12.53
C ILE A 155 3.36 -16.18 -12.39
N GLY A 156 3.64 -16.73 -11.23
CA GLY A 156 3.49 -18.16 -10.96
C GLY A 156 4.68 -18.97 -11.45
N ALA A 157 4.63 -20.26 -11.11
CA ALA A 157 5.59 -21.28 -11.48
C ALA A 157 4.85 -22.62 -11.51
N ASP A 158 5.58 -23.74 -11.58
CA ASP A 158 4.98 -25.06 -11.47
C ASP A 158 4.15 -25.26 -10.19
N ASP A 159 3.24 -26.23 -10.21
CA ASP A 159 2.30 -26.47 -9.11
C ASP A 159 2.99 -26.84 -7.77
N ALA A 160 4.26 -27.21 -7.81
CA ALA A 160 5.08 -27.51 -6.64
C ALA A 160 5.54 -26.26 -5.87
N SER A 161 5.56 -25.09 -6.51
CA SER A 161 6.11 -23.84 -5.96
C SER A 161 5.16 -23.08 -5.03
N GLY A 162 3.94 -23.59 -4.80
CA GLY A 162 2.92 -22.97 -3.95
C GLY A 162 2.03 -21.97 -4.69
N LEU A 163 0.93 -21.56 -4.04
CA LEU A 163 -0.04 -20.62 -4.63
C LEU A 163 0.56 -19.21 -4.70
N THR A 164 0.56 -18.63 -5.89
CA THR A 164 0.90 -17.21 -6.09
C THR A 164 -0.39 -16.39 -6.08
N THR A 165 -0.51 -15.42 -5.18
CA THR A 165 -1.67 -14.54 -5.10
C THR A 165 -1.29 -13.14 -5.56
N VAL A 166 -2.01 -12.61 -6.54
CA VAL A 166 -1.81 -11.24 -7.02
C VAL A 166 -3.11 -10.47 -6.88
N GLN A 167 -3.06 -9.38 -6.13
CA GLN A 167 -4.23 -8.60 -5.78
C GLN A 167 -4.06 -7.13 -6.18
N VAL A 168 -5.03 -6.61 -6.91
CA VAL A 168 -5.13 -5.20 -7.28
C VAL A 168 -6.51 -4.60 -6.95
N GLY A 169 -6.64 -3.28 -6.99
CA GLY A 169 -7.91 -2.59 -6.80
C GLY A 169 -8.41 -2.61 -5.36
N VAL A 170 -7.51 -2.71 -4.39
CA VAL A 170 -7.81 -2.69 -2.96
C VAL A 170 -6.85 -1.77 -2.24
N ASN A 171 -7.36 -1.07 -1.24
CA ASN A 171 -6.54 -0.44 -0.23
C ASN A 171 -7.14 -0.79 1.14
N PRO A 172 -6.58 -1.77 1.86
CA PRO A 172 -7.11 -2.20 3.16
C PRO A 172 -7.27 -1.04 4.15
N ILE A 173 -6.34 -0.08 4.12
CA ILE A 173 -6.33 1.07 5.03
C ILE A 173 -7.49 2.02 4.70
N LEU A 174 -7.68 2.35 3.41
CA LEU A 174 -8.80 3.18 2.97
C LEU A 174 -10.15 2.46 3.13
N GLU A 175 -10.22 1.16 2.88
CA GLU A 175 -11.43 0.35 3.08
C GLU A 175 -11.83 0.30 4.56
N ALA A 176 -10.86 0.06 5.46
CA ALA A 176 -11.09 0.10 6.90
C ALA A 176 -11.57 1.48 7.34
N LYS A 177 -10.91 2.55 6.88
CA LYS A 177 -11.31 3.93 7.18
C LYS A 177 -12.71 4.28 6.64
N LEU A 178 -13.05 3.83 5.44
CA LEU A 178 -14.38 4.04 4.86
C LEU A 178 -15.45 3.34 5.71
N LEU A 179 -15.20 2.11 6.16
CA LEU A 179 -16.13 1.38 7.05
C LEU A 179 -16.34 2.11 8.37
N GLU A 180 -15.27 2.63 8.98
CA GLU A 180 -15.35 3.44 10.20
C GLU A 180 -16.20 4.71 9.99
N VAL A 181 -15.92 5.46 8.93
CA VAL A 181 -16.68 6.69 8.59
C VAL A 181 -18.16 6.39 8.32
N GLN A 182 -18.46 5.29 7.62
CA GLN A 182 -19.83 4.86 7.36
C GLN A 182 -20.58 4.49 8.64
N ALA A 183 -19.92 3.82 9.59
CA ALA A 183 -20.50 3.48 10.88
C ALA A 183 -20.82 4.73 11.71
N GLU A 184 -19.94 5.74 11.69
CA GLU A 184 -20.18 7.01 12.38
C GLU A 184 -21.32 7.83 11.73
N ILE A 185 -21.41 7.85 10.39
CA ILE A 185 -22.53 8.47 9.69
C ILE A 185 -23.87 7.84 10.11
N ALA A 186 -23.93 6.51 10.18
CA ALA A 186 -25.16 5.81 10.60
C ALA A 186 -25.59 6.17 12.04
N LYS A 187 -24.64 6.32 12.96
CA LYS A 187 -24.93 6.80 14.33
C LYS A 187 -25.45 8.23 14.34
N MET A 188 -24.82 9.13 13.57
CA MET A 188 -25.26 10.52 13.47
C MET A 188 -26.67 10.65 12.86
N GLU A 189 -27.01 9.80 11.89
CA GLU A 189 -28.36 9.77 11.30
C GLU A 189 -29.42 9.36 12.33
N ALA A 190 -29.13 8.36 13.16
CA ALA A 190 -30.02 7.95 14.24
C ALA A 190 -30.22 9.07 15.29
N GLU A 191 -29.14 9.78 15.65
CA GLU A 191 -29.22 10.94 16.56
C GLU A 191 -30.05 12.09 15.97
N GLN A 192 -29.83 12.41 14.69
CA GLN A 192 -30.62 13.43 13.98
C GLN A 192 -32.10 13.09 13.95
N GLU A 193 -32.46 11.83 13.72
CA GLU A 193 -33.86 11.40 13.71
C GLU A 193 -34.51 11.60 15.09
N ASN A 194 -33.79 11.28 16.17
CA ASN A 194 -34.26 11.53 17.53
C ASN A 194 -34.43 13.04 17.83
N LEU A 195 -33.47 13.86 17.41
CA LEU A 195 -33.54 15.32 17.55
C LEU A 195 -34.68 15.94 16.72
N LYS A 196 -34.92 15.45 15.50
CA LYS A 196 -36.06 15.87 14.66
C LYS A 196 -37.38 15.57 15.34
N LYS A 197 -37.56 14.35 15.88
CA LYS A 197 -38.75 13.97 16.66
C LYS A 197 -38.93 14.86 17.88
N ALA A 198 -37.86 15.15 18.62
CA ALA A 198 -37.91 16.05 19.77
C ALA A 198 -38.35 17.48 19.39
N VAL A 199 -37.79 18.03 18.31
CA VAL A 199 -38.19 19.35 17.78
C VAL A 199 -39.65 19.35 17.33
N GLN A 200 -40.11 18.31 16.64
CA GLN A 200 -41.51 18.19 16.21
C GLN A 200 -42.47 18.11 17.42
N HIS A 201 -42.12 17.32 18.43
CA HIS A 201 -42.91 17.19 19.66
C HIS A 201 -42.99 18.52 20.42
N LEU A 202 -41.87 19.25 20.56
CA LEU A 202 -41.85 20.57 21.21
C LEU A 202 -42.66 21.62 20.44
N LYS A 203 -42.68 21.56 19.09
CA LYS A 203 -43.54 22.43 18.25
C LYS A 203 -45.02 22.11 18.42
N ALA A 204 -45.38 20.83 18.49
CA ALA A 204 -46.78 20.38 18.55
C ALA A 204 -47.41 20.54 19.94
N ASN A 205 -46.65 20.27 21.00
CA ASN A 205 -47.18 20.19 22.37
C ASN A 205 -46.89 21.44 23.24
N GLY A 206 -46.22 22.44 22.66
CA GLY A 206 -45.87 23.70 23.32
C GLY A 206 -44.59 23.60 24.17
N ASP A 207 -43.77 24.65 24.08
CA ASP A 207 -42.46 24.70 24.71
C ASP A 207 -42.48 25.38 26.09
N LYS A 208 -42.93 24.63 27.11
CA LYS A 208 -43.09 25.17 28.48
C LYS A 208 -41.76 25.59 29.14
N ASN A 209 -40.63 25.05 28.68
CA ASN A 209 -39.30 25.27 29.28
C ASN A 209 -38.34 26.05 28.37
N ASN A 210 -38.82 26.61 27.26
CA ASN A 210 -38.02 27.34 26.26
C ASN A 210 -36.82 26.51 25.71
N LEU A 211 -37.01 25.20 25.54
CA LEU A 211 -35.99 24.24 25.10
C LEU A 211 -35.91 24.11 23.57
N LEU A 212 -36.90 24.61 22.84
CA LEU A 212 -37.01 24.52 21.39
C LEU A 212 -35.83 25.20 20.66
N PRO A 213 -35.35 26.40 21.04
CA PRO A 213 -34.16 27.00 20.42
C PRO A 213 -32.91 26.12 20.62
N ARG A 214 -32.78 25.50 21.79
CA ARG A 214 -31.65 24.62 22.10
C ARG A 214 -31.72 23.33 21.28
N ALA A 215 -32.89 22.70 21.18
CA ALA A 215 -33.10 21.50 20.37
C ALA A 215 -32.85 21.78 18.87
N GLN A 216 -33.29 22.93 18.36
CA GLN A 216 -33.03 23.37 17.00
C GLN A 216 -31.53 23.61 16.75
N SER A 217 -30.84 24.26 17.69
CA SER A 217 -29.39 24.46 17.61
C SER A 217 -28.62 23.14 17.62
N SER A 218 -28.99 22.19 18.49
CA SER A 218 -28.38 20.86 18.53
C SER A 218 -28.64 20.08 17.24
N LEU A 219 -29.84 20.14 16.68
CA LEU A 219 -30.15 19.54 15.39
C LEU A 219 -29.32 20.17 14.26
N GLN A 220 -29.17 21.49 14.26
CA GLN A 220 -28.36 22.20 13.27
C GLN A 220 -26.87 21.82 13.37
N GLN A 221 -26.33 21.69 14.58
CA GLN A 221 -24.97 21.23 14.80
C GLN A 221 -24.77 19.78 14.31
N ALA A 222 -25.71 18.89 14.62
CA ALA A 222 -25.69 17.50 14.17
C ALA A 222 -25.72 17.39 12.63
N LEU A 223 -26.57 18.19 11.97
CA LEU A 223 -26.64 18.27 10.52
C LEU A 223 -25.32 18.79 9.90
N GLN A 224 -24.69 19.79 10.52
CA GLN A 224 -23.40 20.30 10.06
C GLN A 224 -22.27 19.28 10.22
N ALA A 225 -22.22 18.57 11.35
CA ALA A 225 -21.24 17.51 11.59
C ALA A 225 -21.40 16.36 10.58
N TRP A 226 -22.64 15.91 10.35
CA TRP A 226 -22.95 14.90 9.35
C TRP A 226 -22.57 15.33 7.94
N ALA A 227 -22.86 16.58 7.56
CA ALA A 227 -22.46 17.11 6.25
C ALA A 227 -20.94 17.12 6.05
N LYS A 228 -20.15 17.33 7.11
CA LYS A 228 -18.67 17.20 7.06
C LYS A 228 -18.24 15.75 6.89
N MET A 229 -18.83 14.83 7.65
CA MET A 229 -18.53 13.39 7.53
C MET A 229 -18.89 12.84 6.15
N LEU A 230 -20.01 13.29 5.57
CA LEU A 230 -20.43 12.90 4.22
C LEU A 230 -19.41 13.36 3.16
N LYS A 231 -18.82 14.55 3.32
CA LYS A 231 -17.73 15.01 2.44
C LYS A 231 -16.48 14.14 2.58
N GLU A 232 -16.11 13.74 3.81
CA GLU A 232 -14.99 12.84 4.02
C GLU A 232 -15.25 11.47 3.39
N LYS A 233 -16.45 10.91 3.58
CA LYS A 233 -16.89 9.68 2.91
C LYS A 233 -16.75 9.79 1.40
N ASN A 234 -17.29 10.84 0.78
CA ASN A 234 -17.21 11.04 -0.67
C ASN A 234 -15.75 11.14 -1.14
N LYS A 235 -14.87 11.82 -0.38
CA LYS A 235 -13.45 11.89 -0.71
C LYS A 235 -12.76 10.52 -0.65
N LEU A 236 -13.10 9.69 0.33
CA LEU A 236 -12.59 8.32 0.43
C LEU A 236 -13.12 7.44 -0.72
N GLU A 237 -14.39 7.61 -1.09
CA GLU A 237 -15.01 6.90 -2.23
C GLU A 237 -14.41 7.36 -3.57
N GLU A 238 -14.13 8.66 -3.75
CA GLU A 238 -13.40 9.19 -4.91
C GLU A 238 -11.99 8.63 -5.00
N GLN A 239 -11.27 8.57 -3.86
CA GLN A 239 -9.98 7.90 -3.80
C GLN A 239 -10.14 6.44 -4.24
N LEU A 240 -11.11 5.70 -3.71
CA LEU A 240 -11.41 4.33 -4.12
C LEU A 240 -11.79 4.17 -5.60
N ALA A 241 -12.41 5.18 -6.20
CA ALA A 241 -12.83 5.17 -7.60
C ALA A 241 -11.66 5.38 -8.58
N LEU A 242 -10.56 6.03 -8.17
CA LEU A 242 -9.34 6.14 -8.97
C LEU A 242 -8.71 4.77 -9.30
N PHE A 243 -9.24 3.69 -8.71
CA PHE A 243 -8.71 2.32 -8.85
C PHE A 243 -9.47 1.50 -9.90
N GLN A 244 -10.40 2.09 -10.66
CA GLN A 244 -11.08 1.38 -11.76
C GLN A 244 -10.12 0.91 -12.85
N ASP A 245 -8.96 1.56 -12.98
CA ASP A 245 -7.90 1.17 -13.91
C ASP A 245 -6.91 0.16 -13.32
N ALA A 246 -7.25 -0.44 -12.17
CA ALA A 246 -6.41 -1.43 -11.53
C ALA A 246 -6.17 -2.63 -12.45
N ARG A 247 -4.88 -2.98 -12.65
CA ARG A 247 -4.50 -4.02 -13.60
C ARG A 247 -3.29 -4.82 -13.16
N ILE A 248 -3.21 -6.03 -13.67
CA ILE A 248 -2.05 -6.91 -13.51
C ILE A 248 -1.41 -7.09 -14.88
N GLU A 249 -0.15 -6.71 -15.05
CA GLU A 249 0.57 -6.79 -16.32
C GLU A 249 1.60 -7.91 -16.29
N ILE A 250 1.54 -8.77 -17.32
CA ILE A 250 2.54 -9.80 -17.57
C ILE A 250 3.24 -9.53 -18.90
N THR A 251 4.57 -9.48 -18.91
CA THR A 251 5.35 -9.21 -20.13
C THR A 251 5.90 -10.46 -20.80
N GLN A 252 5.88 -11.61 -20.13
CA GLN A 252 6.22 -12.92 -20.69
C GLN A 252 5.03 -13.87 -20.56
N GLY A 253 4.57 -14.15 -19.33
CA GLY A 253 3.48 -15.10 -19.15
C GLY A 253 2.99 -15.28 -17.71
N LEU A 254 1.92 -16.06 -17.57
CA LEU A 254 1.40 -16.57 -16.31
C LEU A 254 1.34 -18.09 -16.40
N GLU A 255 1.91 -18.76 -15.40
CA GLU A 255 2.04 -20.23 -15.38
C GLU A 255 1.63 -20.82 -14.02
N GLY A 256 1.14 -22.06 -14.07
CA GLY A 256 0.68 -22.82 -12.91
C GLY A 256 -0.51 -22.18 -12.20
N SER A 257 -0.56 -22.36 -10.89
CA SER A 257 -1.71 -21.94 -10.09
C SER A 257 -1.56 -20.53 -9.51
N VAL A 258 -2.29 -19.59 -10.08
CA VAL A 258 -2.27 -18.17 -9.68
C VAL A 258 -3.66 -17.71 -9.26
N ALA A 259 -3.80 -17.13 -8.08
CA ALA A 259 -5.02 -16.45 -7.64
C ALA A 259 -4.95 -14.97 -8.05
N LEU A 260 -5.80 -14.58 -8.99
CA LEU A 260 -5.99 -13.19 -9.39
C LEU A 260 -7.14 -12.58 -8.59
N ILE A 261 -6.88 -11.47 -7.91
CA ILE A 261 -7.87 -10.79 -7.07
C ILE A 261 -7.98 -9.33 -7.50
N PHE A 262 -9.19 -8.90 -7.82
CA PHE A 262 -9.54 -7.52 -8.19
C PHE A 262 -10.63 -7.03 -7.23
N GLY A 263 -10.28 -6.19 -6.27
CA GLY A 263 -11.23 -5.78 -5.24
C GLY A 263 -11.74 -6.99 -4.44
N LYS A 264 -13.06 -7.24 -4.53
CA LYS A 264 -13.77 -8.37 -3.91
C LYS A 264 -13.92 -9.58 -4.84
N ARG A 265 -13.47 -9.49 -6.09
CA ARG A 265 -13.53 -10.59 -7.07
C ARG A 265 -12.24 -11.37 -7.03
N SER A 266 -12.34 -12.68 -6.98
CA SER A 266 -11.19 -13.59 -6.99
C SER A 266 -11.42 -14.69 -8.01
N ARG A 267 -10.37 -15.04 -8.74
CA ARG A 267 -10.35 -16.15 -9.69
C ARG A 267 -9.02 -16.88 -9.57
N ARG A 268 -9.09 -18.19 -9.39
CA ARG A 268 -7.92 -19.06 -9.48
C ARG A 268 -7.74 -19.48 -10.93
N VAL A 269 -6.60 -19.12 -11.50
CA VAL A 269 -6.20 -19.44 -12.85
C VAL A 269 -5.22 -20.61 -12.80
N GLN A 270 -5.45 -21.61 -13.66
CA GLN A 270 -4.55 -22.77 -13.84
C GLN A 270 -4.12 -22.94 -15.29
N LYS A 271 -4.82 -22.28 -16.23
CA LYS A 271 -4.45 -22.25 -17.64
C LYS A 271 -3.33 -21.22 -17.83
N PRO A 272 -2.30 -21.51 -18.64
CA PRO A 272 -1.27 -20.52 -18.94
C PRO A 272 -1.81 -19.36 -19.78
N TYR A 273 -1.25 -18.19 -19.57
CA TYR A 273 -1.51 -16.99 -20.37
C TYR A 273 -0.20 -16.37 -20.88
N GLU A 274 -0.23 -15.89 -22.11
CA GLU A 274 0.86 -15.12 -22.72
C GLU A 274 0.84 -13.66 -22.24
N ALA A 275 1.87 -12.91 -22.62
CA ALA A 275 1.99 -11.47 -22.36
C ALA A 275 0.70 -10.69 -22.65
N GLY A 276 0.33 -9.82 -21.70
CA GLY A 276 -0.92 -9.08 -21.70
C GLY A 276 -1.23 -8.44 -20.35
N ALA A 277 -2.45 -7.95 -20.20
CA ALA A 277 -2.94 -7.37 -18.96
C ALA A 277 -4.22 -8.05 -18.49
N PHE A 278 -4.37 -8.22 -17.19
CA PHE A 278 -5.62 -8.60 -16.56
C PHE A 278 -6.30 -7.38 -15.97
N THR A 279 -7.58 -7.22 -16.24
CA THR A 279 -8.41 -6.11 -15.75
C THR A 279 -9.78 -6.62 -15.30
N LEU A 280 -10.52 -5.78 -14.59
CA LEU A 280 -11.92 -6.05 -14.24
C LEU A 280 -12.85 -5.29 -15.19
N ASP A 281 -13.82 -5.97 -15.79
CA ASP A 281 -14.87 -5.30 -16.58
C ASP A 281 -15.94 -4.66 -15.66
N PRO A 282 -16.80 -3.75 -16.19
CA PRO A 282 -17.89 -3.17 -15.41
C PRO A 282 -18.91 -4.18 -14.88
N SER A 283 -18.97 -5.39 -15.44
CA SER A 283 -19.86 -6.47 -15.00
C SER A 283 -19.24 -7.31 -13.87
N GLY A 284 -17.97 -7.09 -13.53
CA GLY A 284 -17.22 -7.81 -12.50
C GLY A 284 -16.55 -9.11 -12.98
N HIS A 285 -16.38 -9.31 -14.28
CA HIS A 285 -15.57 -10.39 -14.86
C HIS A 285 -14.11 -9.96 -14.99
N ILE A 286 -13.20 -10.89 -14.72
CA ILE A 286 -11.78 -10.69 -14.98
C ILE A 286 -11.53 -10.97 -16.45
N LEU A 287 -10.93 -10.00 -17.15
CA LEU A 287 -10.57 -10.08 -18.55
C LEU A 287 -9.05 -10.24 -18.67
N HIS A 288 -8.58 -11.00 -19.65
CA HIS A 288 -7.22 -10.97 -20.14
C HIS A 288 -7.20 -10.28 -21.51
N ILE A 289 -6.42 -9.22 -21.61
CA ILE A 289 -6.18 -8.45 -22.83
C ILE A 289 -4.78 -8.82 -23.31
N ASP A 290 -4.68 -9.54 -24.42
CA ASP A 290 -3.39 -9.95 -24.98
C ASP A 290 -2.61 -8.75 -25.57
N SER A 291 -1.35 -8.98 -25.94
CA SER A 291 -0.49 -7.99 -26.61
C SER A 291 -1.04 -7.42 -27.93
N ARG A 292 -2.07 -8.03 -28.52
CA ARG A 292 -2.76 -7.58 -29.74
C ARG A 292 -4.03 -6.79 -29.44
N GLY A 293 -4.41 -6.66 -28.16
CA GLY A 293 -5.63 -5.99 -27.71
C GLY A 293 -6.88 -6.88 -27.72
N THR A 294 -6.74 -8.19 -27.92
CA THR A 294 -7.87 -9.13 -27.87
C THR A 294 -8.24 -9.38 -26.42
N SER A 295 -9.49 -9.11 -26.06
CA SER A 295 -10.01 -9.35 -24.71
C SER A 295 -10.72 -10.70 -24.62
N THR A 296 -10.37 -11.50 -23.61
CA THR A 296 -10.99 -12.78 -23.31
C THR A 296 -11.38 -12.87 -21.84
N VAL A 297 -12.52 -13.47 -21.52
CA VAL A 297 -12.94 -13.68 -20.13
C VAL A 297 -12.07 -14.78 -19.52
N VAL A 298 -11.51 -14.51 -18.34
CA VAL A 298 -10.78 -15.50 -17.55
C VAL A 298 -11.80 -16.39 -16.84
N THR A 299 -11.86 -17.65 -17.25
CA THR A 299 -12.79 -18.68 -16.74
C THR A 299 -12.18 -19.51 -15.62
#